data_AF-A0A512LBL5-F1
#
_entry.id   AF-A0A512LBL5-F1
#
_cell.length_a   1.000
_cell.length_b   1.000
_cell.length_c   1.000
_cell.angle_alpha   90.00
_cell.angle_beta   90.00
_cell.angle_gamma   90.00
#
_symmetry.space_group_name_H-M   'P 1'
#
loop_
_entity.id
_entity.type
_entity.pdbx_description
1 polymer ?
#
loop_
_entity_poly.entity_id
_entity_poly.type
_entity_poly.pdbx_seq_one_letter_code
_entity_poly.pdbx_strand_id
1 'polypeptide(L)'
;MGERDLLSGLIRLHILHHAAHEPIFGLGIIDELGHHGYKLSAGTLYPILHGLEKSGYLSSQTELVSGRRRRLYVITDTGKTVLALGKTKVWELFRELFEDELRFTTSAHVDQQQPVQMGSHQSGKLNGKSGGKRQRKS
;
A
#
# COMPACT_ATOMS: atom_id res chain seq x y z
N MET A 1 15.79 -2.02 24.97
CA MET A 1 14.73 -2.14 23.97
C MET A 1 15.24 -3.12 22.92
N GLY A 2 14.58 -4.26 22.78
CA GLY A 2 15.02 -5.30 21.84
C GLY A 2 14.48 -5.04 20.44
N GLU A 3 15.07 -5.65 19.41
CA GLU A 3 14.55 -5.68 18.03
C GLU A 3 13.05 -6.01 17.98
N ARG A 4 12.61 -6.91 18.87
CA ARG A 4 11.21 -7.34 19.02
C ARG A 4 10.28 -6.20 19.45
N ASP A 5 10.75 -5.24 20.24
CA ASP A 5 9.92 -4.12 20.72
C ASP A 5 9.61 -3.15 19.57
N LEU A 6 10.62 -2.86 18.73
CA LEU A 6 10.46 -2.03 17.55
C LEU A 6 9.50 -2.68 16.54
N LEU A 7 9.73 -3.95 16.22
CA LEU A 7 8.87 -4.71 15.30
C LEU A 7 7.44 -4.83 15.83
N SER A 8 7.25 -4.98 17.15
CA SER A 8 5.92 -5.02 17.78
C SER A 8 5.13 -3.74 17.50
N GLY A 9 5.77 -2.57 17.53
CA GLY A 9 5.14 -1.29 17.20
C GLY A 9 4.63 -1.25 15.75
N LEU A 10 5.47 -1.68 14.80
CA LEU A 10 5.11 -1.73 13.38
C LEU A 10 3.98 -2.74 13.11
N ILE A 11 4.04 -3.92 13.72
CA ILE A 11 3.00 -4.94 13.61
C ILE A 11 1.67 -4.43 14.14
N ARG A 12 1.65 -3.74 15.28
CA ARG A 12 0.43 -3.13 15.83
C ARG A 12 -0.20 -2.14 14.85
N LEU A 13 0.61 -1.28 14.23
CA LEU A 13 0.13 -0.32 13.24
C LEU A 13 -0.44 -1.03 12.01
N HIS A 14 0.21 -2.09 11.54
CA HIS A 14 -0.25 -2.90 10.41
C HIS A 14 -1.60 -3.59 10.72
N ILE A 15 -1.76 -4.14 11.93
CA ILE A 15 -3.02 -4.73 12.39
C ILE A 15 -4.15 -3.69 12.39
N LEU A 16 -3.90 -2.51 12.97
CA LEU A 16 -4.90 -1.43 13.00
C LEU A 16 -5.24 -0.96 11.58
N HIS A 17 -4.25 -0.89 10.68
CA HIS A 17 -4.48 -0.56 9.28
C HIS A 17 -5.46 -1.53 8.61
N HIS A 18 -5.25 -2.84 8.75
CA HIS A 18 -6.15 -3.85 8.18
C HIS A 18 -7.54 -3.82 8.83
N ALA A 19 -7.59 -3.76 10.17
CA ALA A 19 -8.84 -3.70 10.93
C ALA A 19 -9.70 -2.45 10.65
N ALA A 20 -9.11 -1.40 10.05
CA ALA A 20 -9.83 -0.20 9.62
C ALA A 20 -10.54 -0.37 8.28
N HIS A 21 -10.17 -1.35 7.47
CA HIS A 21 -10.82 -1.63 6.19
C HIS A 21 -11.90 -2.70 6.35
N GLU A 22 -11.63 -3.77 7.10
CA GLU A 22 -12.58 -4.86 7.33
C GLU A 22 -12.28 -5.62 8.63
N PRO A 23 -13.25 -6.41 9.16
CA PRO A 23 -13.00 -7.30 10.29
C PRO A 23 -11.89 -8.31 10.00
N ILE A 24 -10.93 -8.45 10.92
CA ILE A 24 -9.77 -9.34 10.75
C ILE A 24 -9.87 -10.56 11.65
N PHE A 25 -9.25 -11.67 11.24
CA PHE A 25 -9.06 -12.85 12.09
C PHE A 25 -7.58 -13.15 12.24
N GLY A 26 -7.18 -13.67 13.41
CA GLY A 26 -5.77 -13.81 13.77
C GLY A 26 -4.93 -14.55 12.73
N LEU A 27 -5.40 -15.69 12.24
CA LEU A 27 -4.65 -16.47 11.24
C LEU A 27 -4.46 -15.69 9.92
N GLY A 28 -5.47 -14.95 9.45
CA GLY A 28 -5.35 -14.14 8.24
C GLY A 28 -4.28 -13.05 8.36
N ILE A 29 -4.12 -12.47 9.55
CA ILE A 29 -3.04 -11.51 9.82
C ILE A 29 -1.67 -12.18 9.84
N ILE A 30 -1.56 -13.42 10.34
CA ILE A 30 -0.28 -14.17 10.26
C ILE A 30 0.12 -14.37 8.80
N ASP A 31 -0.82 -14.81 7.97
CA ASP A 31 -0.57 -15.07 6.55
C ASP A 31 -0.21 -13.78 5.80
N GLU A 32 -0.97 -12.71 6.02
CA GLU A 32 -0.72 -11.39 5.42
C GLU A 32 0.65 -10.83 5.79
N LEU A 33 0.98 -10.80 7.09
CA LEU A 33 2.29 -10.34 7.54
C LEU A 33 3.43 -11.27 7.04
N GLY A 34 3.14 -12.56 6.84
CA GLY A 34 4.03 -13.50 6.19
C GLY A 34 4.45 -13.08 4.78
N HIS A 35 3.50 -12.58 3.97
CA HIS A 35 3.78 -12.05 2.63
C HIS A 35 4.67 -10.80 2.65
N HIS A 36 4.61 -10.01 3.74
CA HIS A 36 5.47 -8.84 3.95
C HIS A 36 6.81 -9.18 4.63
N GLY A 37 7.16 -10.47 4.74
CA GLY A 37 8.45 -10.93 5.27
C GLY A 37 8.51 -11.12 6.79
N TYR A 38 7.40 -10.93 7.50
CA TYR A 38 7.36 -11.17 8.95
C TYR A 38 7.13 -12.65 9.27
N LYS A 39 7.95 -13.22 10.16
CA LYS A 39 7.76 -14.59 10.67
C LYS A 39 7.07 -14.54 12.03
N LEU A 40 5.74 -14.51 12.04
CA LEU A 40 4.95 -14.46 13.27
C LEU A 40 4.34 -15.82 13.62
N SER A 41 4.55 -16.24 14.86
CA SER A 41 3.83 -17.36 15.45
C SER A 41 2.51 -16.89 16.05
N ALA A 42 1.58 -17.82 16.24
CA ALA A 42 0.38 -17.57 17.06
C ALA A 42 0.74 -17.06 18.47
N GLY A 43 1.81 -17.61 19.07
CA GLY A 43 2.33 -17.17 20.37
C GLY A 43 2.87 -15.74 20.40
N THR A 44 3.08 -15.12 19.24
CA THR A 44 3.48 -13.71 19.11
C THR A 44 2.30 -12.83 18.77
N LEU A 45 1.45 -13.26 17.82
CA LEU A 45 0.34 -12.43 17.34
C LEU A 45 -0.78 -12.27 18.38
N TYR A 46 -1.21 -13.36 19.02
CA TYR A 46 -2.37 -13.28 19.92
C TYR A 46 -2.13 -12.41 21.16
N PRO A 47 -0.93 -12.38 21.77
CA PRO A 47 -0.61 -11.37 22.78
C PRO A 47 -0.70 -9.93 22.27
N ILE A 48 -0.32 -9.66 21.02
CA ILE A 48 -0.46 -8.32 20.41
C ILE A 48 -1.93 -7.95 20.22
N LEU A 49 -2.73 -8.86 19.66
CA LEU A 49 -4.18 -8.64 19.49
C LEU A 49 -4.89 -8.43 20.83
N HIS A 50 -4.56 -9.23 21.84
CA HIS A 50 -5.10 -9.08 23.18
C HIS A 50 -4.68 -7.74 23.81
N GLY A 51 -3.44 -7.31 23.59
CA GLY A 51 -2.97 -6.00 24.04
C GLY A 51 -3.74 -4.85 23.39
N LEU A 52 -3.96 -4.90 22.07
CA LEU A 52 -4.73 -3.88 21.34
C LEU A 52 -6.20 -3.83 21.79
N GLU A 53 -6.81 -4.99 22.04
CA GLU A 53 -8.16 -5.08 22.59
C GLU A 53 -8.25 -4.52 24.01
N LYS A 54 -7.30 -4.90 24.88
CA LYS A 54 -7.23 -4.39 26.26
C LYS A 54 -7.03 -2.87 26.31
N SER A 55 -6.28 -2.31 25.36
CA SER A 55 -6.12 -0.87 25.19
C SER A 55 -7.34 -0.18 24.56
N GLY A 56 -8.37 -0.95 24.18
CA GLY A 56 -9.60 -0.43 23.57
C GLY A 56 -9.44 0.01 22.12
N TYR A 57 -8.36 -0.39 21.43
CA TYR A 57 -8.13 -0.05 20.01
C TYR A 57 -8.81 -1.04 19.07
N LEU A 58 -9.02 -2.26 19.54
CA LEU A 58 -9.83 -3.28 18.88
C LEU A 58 -10.98 -3.69 19.80
N SER A 59 -12.09 -4.09 19.21
CA SER A 59 -13.09 -4.95 19.83
C SER A 59 -13.04 -6.32 19.16
N SER A 60 -13.64 -7.34 19.78
CA SER A 60 -13.76 -8.64 19.15
C SER A 60 -15.13 -9.27 19.31
N GLN A 61 -15.48 -10.10 18.34
CA GLN A 61 -16.70 -10.92 18.34
C GLN A 61 -16.34 -12.35 17.96
N THR A 62 -17.04 -13.32 18.54
CA THR A 62 -16.88 -14.73 18.17
C THR A 62 -18.02 -15.15 17.27
N GLU A 63 -17.69 -15.69 16.11
CA GLU A 63 -18.64 -16.20 15.12
C GLU A 63 -18.48 -17.70 14.91
N LEU A 64 -19.58 -18.37 14.58
CA LEU A 64 -19.56 -19.78 14.19
C LEU A 64 -19.58 -19.87 12.66
N VAL A 65 -18.43 -20.22 12.07
CA VAL A 65 -18.29 -20.39 10.63
C VAL A 65 -18.03 -21.86 10.35
N SER A 66 -18.94 -22.53 9.64
CA SER A 66 -18.84 -23.95 9.29
C SER A 66 -18.56 -24.86 10.49
N GLY A 67 -19.26 -24.61 11.61
CA GLY A 67 -19.11 -25.38 12.86
C GLY A 67 -17.84 -25.07 13.66
N ARG A 68 -16.99 -24.14 13.22
CA ARG A 68 -15.78 -23.70 13.94
C ARG A 68 -15.96 -22.28 14.48
N ARG A 69 -15.60 -22.09 15.76
CA ARG A 69 -15.57 -20.76 16.36
C ARG A 69 -14.38 -19.98 15.84
N ARG A 70 -14.63 -18.79 15.29
CA ARG A 70 -13.60 -17.84 14.84
C ARG A 70 -13.79 -16.54 15.59
N ARG A 71 -12.69 -16.00 16.12
CA ARG A 71 -12.70 -14.66 16.72
C ARG A 71 -12.32 -13.63 15.65
N LEU A 72 -13.22 -12.70 15.41
CA LEU A 72 -13.00 -11.54 14.56
C LEU A 72 -12.67 -10.33 15.42
N TYR A 73 -11.81 -9.46 14.92
CA TYR A 73 -11.43 -8.21 15.53
C TYR A 73 -11.82 -7.05 14.63
N VAL A 74 -12.34 -5.98 15.22
CA VAL A 74 -12.79 -4.77 14.53
C VAL A 74 -12.14 -3.57 15.20
N ILE A 75 -11.70 -2.58 14.41
CA ILE A 75 -11.15 -1.36 14.98
C ILE A 75 -12.23 -0.53 15.68
N THR A 76 -11.91 0.05 16.83
CA THR A 76 -12.78 1.01 17.52
C THR A 76 -12.50 2.44 17.05
N ASP A 77 -13.32 3.41 17.46
CA ASP A 77 -13.06 4.82 17.15
C ASP A 77 -11.77 5.34 17.82
N THR A 78 -11.48 4.86 19.04
CA THR A 78 -10.18 5.10 19.69
C THR A 78 -9.04 4.50 18.88
N GLY A 79 -9.21 3.28 18.35
CA GLY A 79 -8.24 2.63 17.48
C GLY A 79 -7.98 3.40 16.20
N LYS A 80 -9.03 3.94 15.56
CA LYS A 80 -8.90 4.80 14.36
C LYS A 80 -8.09 6.06 14.65
N THR A 81 -8.33 6.68 15.82
CA THR A 81 -7.58 7.87 16.25
C THR A 81 -6.09 7.55 16.42
N VAL A 82 -5.77 6.43 17.07
CA VAL A 82 -4.39 5.96 17.25
C VAL A 82 -3.74 5.59 15.91
N LEU A 83 -4.47 4.95 15.00
CA LEU A 83 -4.00 4.66 13.65
C LEU A 83 -3.65 5.95 12.88
N ALA A 84 -4.50 6.97 12.96
CA ALA A 84 -4.24 8.26 12.31
C ALA A 84 -2.95 8.92 12.84
N LEU A 85 -2.78 8.96 14.17
CA LEU A 85 -1.55 9.44 14.80
C LEU A 85 -0.33 8.64 14.36
N GLY A 86 -0.43 7.31 14.35
CA GLY A 86 0.63 6.41 13.92
C GLY A 86 1.05 6.64 12.47
N LYS A 87 0.09 6.84 11.56
CA LYS A 87 0.36 7.17 10.15
C LYS A 87 1.14 8.48 10.02
N THR A 88 0.76 9.52 10.76
CA THR A 88 1.50 10.80 10.77
C THR A 88 2.94 10.58 11.23
N LYS A 89 3.16 9.83 12.31
CA LYS A 89 4.52 9.56 12.82
C LYS A 89 5.37 8.73 11.88
N VAL A 90 4.80 7.73 11.22
CA VAL A 90 5.51 6.96 10.19
C VAL A 90 5.87 7.84 9.00
N TRP A 91 4.98 8.75 8.58
CA TRP A 91 5.27 9.67 7.48
C TRP A 91 6.38 10.68 7.82
N GLU A 92 6.33 11.28 9.01
CA GLU A 92 7.40 12.16 9.51
C GLU A 92 8.75 11.43 9.52
N LEU A 93 8.79 10.23 10.10
CA LEU A 93 9.99 9.40 10.16
C LEU A 93 10.50 9.01 8.77
N PHE A 94 9.61 8.59 7.87
CA PHE A 94 9.98 8.26 6.50
C PHE A 94 10.60 9.47 5.79
N ARG A 95 10.00 10.65 5.93
CA ARG A 95 10.54 11.88 5.33
C ARG A 95 11.95 12.17 5.83
N GLU A 96 12.22 11.97 7.12
CA GLU A 96 13.53 12.22 7.72
C GLU A 96 14.58 11.17 7.32
N LEU A 97 14.23 9.88 7.40
CA LEU A 97 15.17 8.79 7.10
C LEU A 97 15.60 8.78 5.63
N PHE A 98 14.69 9.12 4.73
CA PHE A 98 14.92 9.06 3.29
C PHE A 98 15.16 10.46 2.68
N GLU A 99 15.36 11.50 3.50
CA GLU A 99 15.55 12.87 3.00
C GLU A 99 16.77 12.97 2.08
N ASP A 100 17.87 12.30 2.44
CA ASP A 100 19.09 12.27 1.65
C ASP A 100 18.93 11.41 0.40
N GLU A 101 18.29 10.24 0.49
CA GLU A 101 18.08 9.32 -0.63
C GLU A 101 17.10 9.87 -1.68
N LEU A 102 16.09 10.63 -1.26
CA LEU A 102 15.17 11.34 -2.16
C LEU A 102 15.86 12.51 -2.88
N ARG A 103 16.90 13.12 -2.29
CA ARG A 103 17.69 14.20 -2.95
C ARG A 103 18.56 13.68 -4.10
N PHE A 104 18.96 12.40 -4.10
CA PHE A 104 19.78 11.82 -5.18
C PHE A 104 18.97 11.44 -6.43
N THR A 105 17.67 11.18 -6.31
CA THR A 105 16.83 10.77 -7.45
C THR A 105 16.50 11.92 -8.42
N THR A 106 16.53 13.17 -7.98
CA THR A 106 16.23 14.34 -8.83
C THR A 106 17.43 14.82 -9.64
N SER A 107 18.67 14.51 -9.22
CA SER A 107 19.88 14.94 -9.95
C SER A 107 20.29 13.99 -11.08
N ALA A 108 19.72 12.79 -11.16
CA ALA A 108 20.10 11.77 -12.13
C ALA A 108 19.30 11.78 -13.45
N HIS A 109 18.51 12.83 -13.74
CA HIS A 109 17.71 12.93 -14.98
C HIS A 109 17.79 14.32 -15.65
N VAL A 110 19.01 14.87 -15.81
CA VAL A 110 19.25 16.05 -16.70
C VAL A 110 20.40 15.81 -17.68
N ASP A 111 20.79 14.56 -17.96
CA ASP A 111 21.81 14.31 -18.98
C ASP A 111 21.56 13.04 -19.78
N GLN A 112 20.63 13.16 -20.75
CA GLN A 112 20.57 12.40 -22.01
C GLN A 112 19.37 12.86 -22.86
N GLN A 113 19.41 14.11 -23.32
CA GLN A 113 18.71 14.49 -24.55
C GLN A 113 19.73 14.49 -25.69
N GLN A 114 19.83 13.38 -26.43
CA GLN A 114 20.45 13.43 -27.76
C GLN A 114 19.46 14.13 -28.72
N PRO A 115 19.90 15.10 -29.54
CA PRO A 115 19.03 15.78 -30.46
C PRO A 115 18.61 14.83 -31.59
N VAL A 116 17.30 14.61 -31.72
CA VAL A 116 16.72 13.92 -32.87
C VAL A 116 16.88 14.84 -34.08
N GLN A 117 17.85 14.56 -34.95
CA GLN A 117 17.95 15.22 -36.26
C GLN A 117 16.85 14.67 -37.17
N MET A 118 15.81 15.48 -37.41
CA MET A 118 14.80 15.22 -38.42
C MET A 118 14.53 16.49 -39.22
N GLY A 119 14.83 16.44 -40.52
CA GLY A 119 14.19 17.30 -41.52
C GLY A 119 15.13 17.98 -42.51
N SER A 120 15.53 17.29 -43.58
CA SER A 120 15.70 17.98 -44.86
C SER A 120 14.37 17.94 -45.61
N HIS A 121 13.76 19.11 -45.74
CA HIS A 121 12.58 19.36 -46.56
C HIS A 121 12.86 19.02 -48.03
N GLN A 122 12.07 18.12 -48.62
CA GLN A 122 11.71 18.22 -50.04
C GLN A 122 10.38 18.95 -50.16
N SER A 123 10.35 19.98 -51.00
CA SER A 123 9.16 20.75 -51.35
C SER A 123 9.05 20.85 -52.87
N GLY A 124 7.82 20.66 -53.37
CA GLY A 124 7.39 20.87 -54.76
C GLY A 124 7.29 19.57 -55.58
N LYS A 125 6.20 19.26 -56.29
CA LYS A 125 5.17 20.11 -56.91
C LYS A 125 3.86 19.35 -57.16
N LEU A 126 2.83 20.17 -57.31
CA LEU A 126 1.41 19.94 -57.62
C LEU A 126 1.14 19.19 -58.95
N ASN A 127 0.06 18.39 -58.96
CA ASN A 127 -1.14 18.51 -59.82
C ASN A 127 -1.80 17.16 -60.11
N GLY A 128 -3.14 17.13 -60.15
CA GLY A 128 -3.86 16.15 -60.97
C GLY A 128 -5.19 15.67 -60.41
N LYS A 129 -6.28 16.17 -60.99
CA LYS A 129 -7.69 15.91 -60.70
C LYS A 129 -8.16 14.46 -61.01
N SER A 130 -9.37 14.18 -60.52
CA SER A 130 -10.38 13.22 -61.02
C SER A 130 -10.29 11.82 -60.41
N GLY A 131 -11.33 11.16 -59.90
CA GLY A 131 -12.78 11.36 -59.90
C GLY A 131 -13.45 10.03 -59.52
N GLY A 132 -14.74 10.06 -59.13
CA GLY A 132 -15.62 8.87 -59.07
C GLY A 132 -15.69 8.18 -57.70
N LYS A 133 -16.80 8.31 -56.94
CA LYS A 133 -18.12 7.63 -57.06
C LYS A 133 -18.23 6.35 -56.20
N ARG A 134 -19.09 6.47 -55.19
CA ARG A 134 -20.20 5.56 -54.79
C ARG A 134 -19.94 4.06 -54.53
N GLN A 135 -20.32 3.62 -53.32
CA GLN A 135 -21.23 2.49 -52.94
C GLN A 135 -20.88 2.14 -51.46
N ARG A 136 -21.72 2.22 -50.42
CA ARG A 136 -23.05 1.64 -50.06
C ARG A 136 -23.19 0.13 -50.26
N LYS A 137 -23.68 -0.50 -49.18
CA LYS A 137 -24.12 -1.89 -48.93
C LYS A 137 -23.01 -2.79 -48.38
N SER A 138 -23.22 -3.58 -47.33
CA SER A 138 -24.45 -3.98 -46.63
C SER A 138 -24.10 -4.40 -45.20
#